data_AF-A0A3M1AJU8-F1
#
_entry.id   AF-A0A3M1AJU8-F1
#
_cell.length_a   1.000
_cell.length_b   1.000
_cell.length_c   1.000
_cell.angle_alpha   90.00
_cell.angle_beta   90.00
_cell.angle_gamma   90.00
#
_symmetry.space_group_name_H-M   'P 1'
#
loop_
_entity.id
_entity.type
_entity.pdbx_description
1 polymer ?
#
loop_
_entity_poly.entity_id
_entity_poly.type
_entity_poly.pdbx_seq_one_letter_code
_entity_poly.pdbx_strand_id
1 'polypeptide(L)'
;YHVASEPDSPGPWPFASLFVARAYLEAGEPDRVWRVLRWLDTLPGAASGCWFEFYGPRPIPPYPQIGVVPWTWAEMLLLLVHHVVGFRPEGENLHWRPRLLPGMHRISGEIPLRKTRIRFEIHRARDGEKTGLWLGEKFWPYLKQGMTLPTPGADAQISIVVPA
;
A
#
# COMPACT_ATOMS: atom_id res chain seq x y z
N TYR A 1 22.91 17.40 -24.30
CA TYR A 1 22.19 16.62 -23.29
C TYR A 1 21.97 15.23 -23.88
N HIS A 2 22.62 14.18 -23.35
CA HIS A 2 22.50 12.83 -23.89
C HIS A 2 22.12 11.86 -22.78
N VAL A 3 20.91 11.29 -22.89
CA VAL A 3 20.25 10.44 -21.88
C VAL A 3 21.13 9.32 -21.32
N ALA A 4 22.04 8.81 -22.15
CA ALA A 4 22.91 7.72 -21.77
C ALA A 4 23.97 8.15 -20.74
N SER A 5 24.55 9.35 -20.85
CA SER A 5 25.72 9.75 -20.05
C SER A 5 25.39 10.25 -18.64
N GLU A 6 24.12 10.25 -18.24
CA GLU A 6 23.69 10.79 -16.94
C GLU A 6 23.33 9.69 -15.94
N PRO A 7 23.65 9.87 -14.64
CA PRO A 7 23.17 8.99 -13.59
C PRO A 7 21.63 8.98 -13.50
N ASP A 8 20.98 10.10 -13.86
CA ASP A 8 19.54 10.34 -13.81
C ASP A 8 18.81 10.04 -15.13
N SER A 9 19.25 9.02 -15.87
CA SER A 9 18.59 8.62 -17.11
C SER A 9 17.12 8.23 -16.86
N PRO A 10 16.15 8.74 -17.65
CA PRO A 10 14.79 8.22 -17.68
C PRO A 10 14.79 6.71 -17.99
N GLY A 11 13.92 5.97 -17.31
CA GLY A 11 13.73 4.56 -17.58
C GLY A 11 12.98 3.83 -16.46
N PRO A 12 13.15 2.51 -16.33
CA PRO A 12 12.43 1.71 -15.35
C PRO A 12 12.99 1.88 -13.93
N TRP A 13 12.30 2.69 -13.13
CA TRP A 13 12.61 2.97 -11.72
C TRP A 13 11.51 2.38 -10.81
N PRO A 14 11.81 1.35 -9.99
CA PRO A 14 10.86 0.75 -9.05
C PRO A 14 10.24 1.76 -8.09
N PHE A 15 11.07 2.63 -7.51
CA PHE A 15 10.65 3.68 -6.57
C PHE A 15 9.61 4.62 -7.18
N ALA A 16 9.94 5.24 -8.33
CA ALA A 16 9.01 6.13 -9.03
C ALA A 16 7.70 5.41 -9.44
N SER A 17 7.81 4.14 -9.86
CA SER A 17 6.65 3.35 -10.26
C SER A 17 5.66 3.12 -9.11
N LEU A 18 6.13 3.05 -7.87
CA LEU A 18 5.26 2.90 -6.70
C LEU A 18 4.50 4.19 -6.35
N PHE A 19 5.05 5.39 -6.61
CA PHE A 19 4.26 6.63 -6.54
C PHE A 19 3.11 6.61 -7.55
N VAL A 20 3.41 6.16 -8.77
CA VAL A 20 2.41 6.01 -9.83
C VAL A 20 1.34 4.99 -9.43
N ALA A 21 1.73 3.86 -8.83
CA ALA A 21 0.79 2.87 -8.30
C ALA A 21 -0.12 3.45 -7.21
N ARG A 22 0.42 4.24 -6.28
CA ARG A 22 -0.36 4.94 -5.26
C ARG A 22 -1.36 5.91 -5.89
N ALA A 23 -0.95 6.67 -6.90
CA ALA A 23 -1.83 7.57 -7.64
C ALA A 23 -2.96 6.80 -8.35
N TYR A 24 -2.66 5.69 -9.02
CA TYR A 24 -3.68 4.84 -9.64
C TYR A 24 -4.69 4.29 -8.63
N LEU A 25 -4.23 3.88 -7.44
CA LEU A 25 -5.13 3.42 -6.39
C LEU A 25 -6.06 4.54 -5.88
N GLU A 26 -5.53 5.77 -5.73
CA GLU A 26 -6.35 6.94 -5.36
C GLU A 26 -7.35 7.31 -6.47
N ALA A 27 -6.99 7.13 -7.74
CA ALA A 27 -7.86 7.36 -8.89
C ALA A 27 -8.91 6.26 -9.11
N GLY A 28 -8.85 5.15 -8.37
CA GLY A 28 -9.76 4.02 -8.54
C GLY A 28 -9.44 3.14 -9.76
N GLU A 29 -8.16 3.06 -10.15
CA GLU A 29 -7.66 2.27 -11.28
C GLU A 29 -6.81 1.06 -10.79
N PRO A 30 -7.41 0.09 -10.06
CA PRO A 30 -6.64 -0.94 -9.38
C PRO A 30 -5.93 -1.92 -10.32
N ASP A 31 -6.41 -2.10 -11.56
CA ASP A 31 -5.73 -2.94 -12.55
C ASP A 31 -4.36 -2.36 -12.94
N ARG A 32 -4.22 -1.04 -12.94
CA ARG A 32 -2.93 -0.38 -13.20
C ARG A 32 -1.99 -0.49 -12.01
N VAL A 33 -2.51 -0.56 -10.79
CA VAL A 33 -1.74 -0.92 -9.59
C VAL A 33 -1.16 -2.32 -9.75
N TRP A 34 -2.00 -3.30 -10.12
CA TRP A 34 -1.55 -4.68 -10.36
C TRP A 34 -0.51 -4.78 -11.47
N ARG A 35 -0.63 -3.98 -12.54
CA ARG A 35 0.39 -3.93 -13.60
C ARG A 35 1.76 -3.53 -13.05
N VAL A 36 1.83 -2.53 -12.17
CA VAL A 36 3.10 -2.13 -11.53
C VAL A 36 3.62 -3.24 -10.62
N LEU A 37 2.78 -3.79 -9.74
CA LEU A 37 3.19 -4.84 -8.80
C LEU A 37 3.68 -6.11 -9.51
N ARG A 38 2.99 -6.54 -10.56
CA ARG A 38 3.42 -7.69 -11.38
C ARG A 38 4.70 -7.39 -12.14
N TRP A 39 4.90 -6.17 -12.61
CA TRP A 39 6.18 -5.80 -13.22
C TRP A 39 7.31 -5.86 -12.19
N LEU A 40 7.13 -5.32 -10.98
CA LEU A 40 8.12 -5.42 -9.91
C LEU A 40 8.49 -6.87 -9.56
N ASP A 41 7.52 -7.79 -9.62
CA ASP A 41 7.71 -9.23 -9.39
C ASP A 41 8.60 -9.90 -10.46
N THR A 42 8.68 -9.32 -11.67
CA THR A 42 9.53 -9.85 -12.75
C THR A 42 10.99 -9.37 -12.68
N LEU A 43 11.30 -8.40 -11.82
CA LEU A 43 12.62 -7.78 -11.79
C LEU A 43 13.64 -8.63 -11.02
N PRO A 44 14.92 -8.64 -11.43
CA PRO A 44 16.01 -9.22 -10.63
C PRO A 44 15.99 -8.67 -9.19
N GLY A 45 15.94 -9.57 -8.20
CA GLY A 45 15.88 -9.22 -6.77
C GLY A 45 14.46 -9.13 -6.17
N ALA A 46 13.41 -9.25 -6.98
CA ALA A 46 12.03 -9.28 -6.50
C ALA A 46 11.78 -10.35 -5.43
N ALA A 47 12.32 -11.57 -5.64
CA ALA A 47 12.18 -12.69 -4.72
C ALA A 47 12.80 -12.44 -3.33
N SER A 48 13.79 -11.55 -3.23
CA SER A 48 14.38 -11.13 -1.94
C SER A 48 13.77 -9.84 -1.39
N GLY A 49 12.80 -9.24 -2.11
CA GLY A 49 12.27 -7.92 -1.78
C GLY A 49 13.30 -6.80 -1.93
N CYS A 50 14.33 -7.01 -2.75
CA CYS A 50 15.41 -6.05 -2.97
C CYS A 50 15.44 -5.67 -4.45
N TRP A 51 15.13 -4.42 -4.76
CA TRP A 51 15.20 -3.92 -6.14
C TRP A 51 16.38 -2.97 -6.30
N PHE A 52 17.04 -3.05 -7.45
CA PHE A 52 17.99 -2.03 -7.88
C PHE A 52 17.27 -0.72 -8.13
N GLU A 53 18.02 0.38 -8.05
CA GLU A 53 17.49 1.70 -8.35
C GLU A 53 16.92 1.81 -9.77
N PHE A 54 17.57 1.14 -10.73
CA PHE A 54 17.34 1.31 -12.16
C PHE A 54 17.57 0.02 -12.95
N TYR A 55 16.68 -0.28 -13.90
CA TYR A 55 16.75 -1.47 -14.77
C TYR A 55 16.89 -1.15 -16.27
N GLY A 56 17.33 0.06 -16.64
CA GLY A 56 17.55 0.44 -18.03
C GLY A 56 19.00 0.26 -18.49
N PRO A 57 19.26 0.41 -19.80
CA PRO A 57 20.61 0.35 -20.35
C PRO A 57 21.48 1.49 -19.80
N ARG A 58 22.75 1.20 -19.50
CA ARG A 58 23.77 2.19 -19.12
C ARG A 58 24.91 2.15 -20.14
N PRO A 59 25.42 3.30 -20.62
CA PRO A 59 26.41 3.31 -21.69
C PRO A 59 27.84 2.99 -21.24
N ILE A 60 28.11 2.87 -19.93
CA ILE A 60 29.46 2.59 -19.43
C ILE A 60 29.45 1.33 -18.57
N PRO A 61 29.80 0.16 -19.13
CA PRO A 61 30.37 -0.94 -18.36
C PRO A 61 31.69 -0.45 -17.73
N PRO A 62 32.03 -0.74 -16.45
CA PRO A 62 31.50 -1.79 -15.59
C PRO A 62 30.94 -1.24 -14.25
N TYR A 63 30.08 -0.22 -14.26
CA TYR A 63 29.45 0.17 -12.99
C TYR A 63 28.40 -0.87 -12.60
N PRO A 64 28.50 -1.50 -11.41
CA PRO A 64 27.45 -2.38 -10.92
C PRO A 64 26.12 -1.62 -10.90
N GLN A 65 25.00 -2.34 -11.06
CA GLN A 65 23.67 -1.75 -10.89
C GLN A 65 23.65 -0.96 -9.58
N ILE A 66 23.27 0.32 -9.68
CA ILE A 66 23.23 1.22 -8.53
C ILE A 66 22.38 0.53 -7.46
N GLY A 67 22.91 0.50 -6.24
CA GLY A 67 22.65 -0.52 -5.22
C GLY A 67 21.17 -0.73 -4.85
N VAL A 68 20.93 -1.67 -3.94
CA VAL A 68 19.58 -1.91 -3.43
C VAL A 68 19.09 -0.64 -2.72
N VAL A 69 18.01 -0.05 -3.23
CA VAL A 69 17.49 1.21 -2.68
C VAL A 69 16.40 0.93 -1.65
N PRO A 70 16.58 1.36 -0.38
CA PRO A 70 15.60 1.10 0.67
C PRO A 70 14.27 1.84 0.45
N TRP A 71 14.25 2.89 -0.37
CA TRP A 71 13.07 3.70 -0.65
C TRP A 71 11.96 2.93 -1.38
N THR A 72 12.31 1.94 -2.22
CA THR A 72 11.32 1.06 -2.87
C THR A 72 10.54 0.27 -1.81
N TRP A 73 11.22 -0.16 -0.74
CA TRP A 73 10.60 -0.84 0.39
C TRP A 73 9.64 0.07 1.15
N ALA A 74 10.07 1.31 1.42
CA ALA A 74 9.23 2.30 2.07
C ALA A 74 7.95 2.58 1.27
N GLU A 75 8.05 2.74 -0.05
CA GLU A 75 6.88 2.98 -0.91
C GLU A 75 5.96 1.76 -1.03
N MET A 76 6.50 0.53 -1.00
CA MET A 76 5.69 -0.69 -0.96
C MET A 76 4.88 -0.77 0.34
N LEU A 77 5.53 -0.46 1.47
CA LEU A 77 4.86 -0.39 2.77
C LEU A 77 3.80 0.71 2.82
N LEU A 78 4.09 1.89 2.25
CA LEU A 78 3.12 2.97 2.19
C LEU A 78 1.91 2.59 1.30
N LEU A 79 2.15 1.97 0.15
CA LEU A 79 1.07 1.44 -0.69
C LEU A 79 0.20 0.46 0.10
N LEU A 80 0.81 -0.51 0.78
CA LEU A 80 0.07 -1.52 1.55
C LEU A 80 -0.66 -0.91 2.76
N VAL A 81 0.03 -0.20 3.63
CA VAL A 81 -0.51 0.27 4.91
C VAL A 81 -1.43 1.48 4.73
N HIS A 82 -0.99 2.51 4.00
CA HIS A 82 -1.72 3.79 3.89
C HIS A 82 -2.79 3.81 2.81
N HIS A 83 -2.70 2.93 1.80
CA HIS A 83 -3.63 2.94 0.66
C HIS A 83 -4.49 1.67 0.55
N VAL A 84 -3.90 0.47 0.70
CA VAL A 84 -4.67 -0.80 0.62
C VAL A 84 -5.39 -1.10 1.93
N VAL A 85 -4.66 -1.22 3.04
CA VAL A 85 -5.23 -1.32 4.40
C VAL A 85 -5.92 0.00 4.75
N GLY A 86 -5.32 1.13 4.35
CA GLY A 86 -5.92 2.45 4.52
C GLY A 86 -5.84 3.00 5.95
N PHE A 87 -4.91 2.49 6.76
CA PHE A 87 -4.73 2.90 8.15
C PHE A 87 -4.02 4.27 8.22
N ARG A 88 -4.67 5.28 8.81
CA ARG A 88 -4.12 6.63 8.96
C ARG A 88 -4.38 7.17 10.37
N PRO A 89 -3.40 7.10 11.28
CA PRO A 89 -3.53 7.71 12.59
C PRO A 89 -3.51 9.24 12.45
N GLU A 90 -4.39 9.91 13.18
CA GLU A 90 -4.46 11.36 13.31
C GLU A 90 -4.12 11.77 14.76
N GLY A 91 -4.39 13.04 15.12
CA GLY A 91 -4.18 13.57 16.47
C GLY A 91 -4.93 12.80 17.55
N GLU A 92 -6.27 12.89 17.59
CA GLU A 92 -7.08 12.13 18.58
C GLU A 92 -7.88 11.00 17.91
N ASN A 93 -7.86 10.95 16.59
CA ASN A 93 -8.67 10.03 15.81
C ASN A 93 -7.80 9.03 15.04
N LEU A 94 -8.44 7.95 14.64
CA LEU A 94 -7.97 7.04 13.62
C LEU A 94 -8.88 7.20 12.41
N HIS A 95 -8.30 7.50 11.25
CA HIS A 95 -8.99 7.47 9.97
C HIS A 95 -8.64 6.18 9.23
N TRP A 96 -9.66 5.46 8.77
CA TRP A 96 -9.50 4.19 8.08
C TRP A 96 -10.22 4.20 6.74
N ARG A 97 -9.44 4.08 5.65
CA ARG A 97 -9.94 4.06 4.27
C ARG A 97 -9.44 2.83 3.49
N PRO A 98 -9.94 1.63 3.80
CA PRO A 98 -9.49 0.40 3.16
C PRO A 98 -9.93 0.34 1.70
N ARG A 99 -9.01 -0.10 0.83
CA ARG A 99 -9.20 -0.32 -0.61
C ARG A 99 -8.50 -1.60 -1.03
N LEU A 100 -9.17 -2.72 -0.81
CA LEU A 100 -8.69 -4.02 -1.29
C LEU A 100 -8.61 -4.00 -2.81
N LEU A 101 -7.49 -4.49 -3.35
CA LEU A 101 -7.34 -4.66 -4.79
C LEU A 101 -8.24 -5.81 -5.28
N PRO A 102 -8.63 -5.83 -6.57
CA PRO A 102 -9.30 -6.97 -7.18
C PRO A 102 -8.50 -8.26 -6.94
N GLY A 103 -9.19 -9.34 -6.59
CA GLY A 103 -8.58 -10.61 -6.18
C GLY A 103 -8.19 -10.69 -4.70
N MET A 104 -8.16 -9.57 -3.97
CA MET A 104 -8.05 -9.58 -2.51
C MET A 104 -9.44 -9.64 -1.87
N HIS A 105 -9.74 -10.75 -1.22
CA HIS A 105 -11.03 -10.95 -0.53
C HIS A 105 -10.98 -10.57 0.95
N ARG A 106 -9.81 -10.74 1.58
CA ARG A 106 -9.58 -10.49 2.99
C ARG A 106 -8.13 -10.09 3.24
N ILE A 107 -7.91 -9.22 4.22
CA ILE A 107 -6.60 -8.93 4.81
C ILE A 107 -6.78 -8.76 6.31
N SER A 108 -5.86 -9.30 7.09
CA SER A 108 -5.87 -9.19 8.54
C SER A 108 -4.46 -8.93 9.05
N GLY A 109 -4.35 -8.29 10.21
CA GLY A 109 -3.07 -8.01 10.81
C GLY A 109 -3.18 -7.36 12.17
N GLU A 110 -2.03 -6.95 12.69
CA GLU A 110 -1.91 -6.19 13.93
C GLU A 110 -0.98 -5.00 13.66
N ILE A 111 -1.43 -3.79 14.04
CA ILE A 111 -0.63 -2.57 13.94
C ILE A 111 -0.49 -1.97 15.35
N PRO A 112 0.75 -1.74 15.83
CA PRO A 112 0.94 -0.96 17.05
C PRO A 112 0.58 0.51 16.80
N LEU A 113 -0.24 1.07 17.67
CA LEU A 113 -0.57 2.50 17.67
C LEU A 113 -0.35 3.05 19.09
N ARG A 114 0.69 3.88 19.24
CA ARG A 114 1.11 4.43 20.53
C ARG A 114 1.43 3.32 21.53
N LYS A 115 0.68 3.23 22.63
CA LYS A 115 0.82 2.21 23.69
C LYS A 115 -0.16 1.05 23.54
N THR A 116 -0.84 0.96 22.40
CA THR A 116 -1.90 -0.03 22.14
C THR A 116 -1.60 -0.83 20.89
N ARG A 117 -2.24 -1.99 20.76
CA ARG A 117 -2.23 -2.83 19.56
C ARG A 117 -3.63 -2.88 18.96
N ILE A 118 -3.72 -2.60 17.67
CA ILE A 118 -4.96 -2.71 16.91
C ILE A 118 -4.85 -3.95 16.03
N ARG A 119 -5.60 -4.98 16.41
CA ARG A 119 -5.84 -6.13 15.54
C ARG A 119 -6.97 -5.80 14.61
N PHE A 120 -6.81 -6.12 13.33
CA PHE A 120 -7.82 -5.81 12.33
C PHE A 120 -8.06 -6.96 11.38
N GLU A 121 -9.28 -6.94 10.85
CA GLU A 121 -9.69 -7.75 9.72
C GLU A 121 -10.50 -6.88 8.77
N ILE A 122 -10.16 -6.95 7.49
CA ILE A 122 -10.86 -6.26 6.41
C ILE A 122 -11.27 -7.32 5.39
N HIS A 123 -12.55 -7.39 5.03
CA HIS A 123 -13.03 -8.28 3.97
C HIS A 123 -14.09 -7.60 3.09
N ARG A 124 -14.29 -8.14 1.89
CA ARG A 124 -15.38 -7.72 1.00
C ARG A 124 -16.71 -8.27 1.49
N ALA A 125 -17.74 -7.43 1.45
CA ALA A 125 -19.10 -7.77 1.81
C ALA A 125 -19.58 -9.01 1.04
N ARG A 126 -20.25 -9.91 1.77
CA ARG A 126 -21.08 -10.97 1.20
C ARG A 126 -22.48 -10.43 0.89
N ASP A 127 -23.28 -11.19 0.15
CA ASP A 127 -24.65 -10.80 -0.18
C ASP A 127 -25.46 -10.46 1.07
N GLY A 128 -26.00 -9.25 1.11
CA GLY A 128 -26.78 -8.74 2.25
C GLY A 128 -25.96 -8.34 3.48
N GLU A 129 -24.63 -8.46 3.45
CA GLU A 129 -23.78 -8.03 4.56
C GLU A 129 -23.67 -6.51 4.63
N LYS A 130 -23.82 -5.96 5.83
CA LYS A 130 -23.68 -4.52 6.05
C LYS A 130 -22.22 -4.14 5.84
N THR A 131 -21.97 -3.03 5.14
CA THR A 131 -20.62 -2.47 4.97
C THR A 131 -20.34 -1.43 6.05
N GLY A 132 -19.15 -1.48 6.66
CA GLY A 132 -18.74 -0.51 7.66
C GLY A 132 -17.57 -0.99 8.50
N LEU A 133 -17.37 -0.34 9.63
CA LEU A 133 -16.33 -0.64 10.62
C LEU A 133 -16.98 -0.92 11.97
N TRP A 134 -16.49 -1.96 12.65
CA TRP A 134 -16.91 -2.36 13.99
C TRP A 134 -15.73 -2.27 14.95
N LEU A 135 -15.99 -1.68 16.12
CA LEU A 135 -15.11 -1.70 17.29
C LEU A 135 -15.97 -2.13 18.49
N GLY A 136 -15.93 -3.42 18.82
CA GLY A 136 -16.88 -4.03 19.75
C GLY A 136 -18.31 -3.88 19.22
N GLU A 137 -19.20 -3.30 20.02
CA GLU A 137 -20.60 -3.04 19.65
C GLU A 137 -20.80 -1.75 18.83
N LYS A 138 -19.77 -0.89 18.75
CA LYS A 138 -19.88 0.38 18.02
C LYS A 138 -19.70 0.15 16.53
N PHE A 139 -20.55 0.80 15.73
CA PHE A 139 -20.59 0.67 14.28
C PHE A 139 -20.45 2.04 13.60
N TRP A 140 -19.62 2.09 12.57
CA TRP A 140 -19.51 3.21 11.64
C TRP A 140 -19.86 2.73 10.23
N PRO A 141 -20.84 3.36 9.55
CA PRO A 141 -21.18 2.98 8.18
C PRO A 141 -20.02 3.24 7.22
N TYR A 142 -19.87 2.37 6.22
CA TYR A 142 -18.81 2.54 5.21
C TYR A 142 -19.00 3.83 4.44
N LEU A 143 -17.91 4.60 4.30
CA LEU A 143 -17.84 5.79 3.47
C LEU A 143 -16.65 5.66 2.52
N LYS A 144 -16.84 6.04 1.25
CA LYS A 144 -15.79 5.98 0.21
C LYS A 144 -14.56 6.84 0.56
N GLN A 145 -14.79 7.91 1.31
CA GLN A 145 -13.76 8.82 1.83
C GLN A 145 -13.01 8.24 3.03
N GLY A 146 -13.49 7.13 3.61
CA GLY A 146 -12.97 6.52 4.83
C GLY A 146 -13.83 6.83 6.05
N MET A 147 -13.61 6.07 7.12
CA MET A 147 -14.33 6.17 8.39
C MET A 147 -13.38 6.73 9.45
N THR A 148 -13.86 7.68 10.24
CA THR A 148 -13.09 8.28 11.33
C THR A 148 -13.69 7.87 12.67
N LEU A 149 -12.85 7.34 13.54
CA LEU A 149 -13.21 6.89 14.88
C LEU A 149 -12.20 7.43 15.91
N PRO A 150 -12.57 7.53 17.19
CA PRO A 150 -11.61 7.87 18.24
C PRO A 150 -10.49 6.83 18.30
N THR A 151 -9.27 7.28 18.58
CA THR A 151 -8.14 6.36 18.80
C THR A 151 -8.42 5.46 20.01
N PRO A 152 -8.31 4.12 19.89
CA PRO A 152 -8.50 3.23 21.04
C PRO A 152 -7.52 3.54 22.17
N GLY A 153 -8.03 3.61 23.41
CA GLY A 153 -7.22 3.81 24.62
C GLY A 153 -6.58 2.53 25.18
N ALA A 154 -6.96 1.37 24.64
CA ALA A 154 -6.46 0.04 24.99
C ALA A 154 -6.39 -0.82 23.71
N ASP A 155 -5.82 -2.02 23.83
CA ASP A 155 -5.79 -2.99 22.74
C ASP A 155 -7.20 -3.23 22.19
N ALA A 156 -7.31 -3.27 20.86
CA ALA A 156 -8.58 -3.25 20.17
C ALA A 156 -8.62 -4.26 19.02
N GLN A 157 -9.81 -4.84 18.81
CA GLN A 157 -10.14 -5.62 17.62
C GLN A 157 -11.08 -4.79 16.75
N ILE A 158 -10.70 -4.57 15.49
CA ILE A 158 -11.49 -3.84 14.51
C ILE A 158 -11.83 -4.77 13.34
N SER A 159 -13.11 -4.86 13.00
CA SER A 159 -13.56 -5.59 11.81
C SER A 159 -14.09 -4.58 10.80
N ILE A 160 -13.74 -4.72 9.53
CA ILE A 160 -14.15 -3.80 8.47
C ILE A 160 -14.68 -4.58 7.29
N VAL A 161 -15.90 -4.26 6.88
CA VAL A 161 -16.55 -4.82 5.71
C VAL A 161 -16.59 -3.75 4.65
N VAL A 162 -15.85 -3.96 3.56
CA VAL A 162 -15.83 -3.05 2.40
C VAL A 162 -16.81 -3.54 1.33
N PRO A 163 -17.33 -2.65 0.46
CA PRO A 163 -18.12 -3.07 -0.68
C PRO A 163 -17.40 -4.11 -1.55
N ALA A 164 -18.17 -4.99 -2.19
CA ALA A 164 -17.67 -5.99 -3.13
C ALA A 164 -16.92 -5.35 -4.31
#